data_AF-A0A3N5K787-F1
#
_entry.id   AF-A0A3N5K787-F1
#
_cell.length_a   1.000
_cell.length_b   1.000
_cell.length_c   1.000
_cell.angle_alpha   90.00
_cell.angle_beta   90.00
_cell.angle_gamma   90.00
#
_symmetry.space_group_name_H-M   'P 1'
#
loop_
_entity.id
_entity.type
_entity.pdbx_description
1 polymer ?
#
loop_
_entity_poly.entity_id
_entity_poly.type
_entity_poly.pdbx_seq_one_letter_code
_entity_poly.pdbx_strand_id
1 'polypeptide(L)' 'HVKVLYGRSSHHKLEAVFKCFARALKYACSKDARLRGELPSTKGLL' A
#
# COMPACT_ATOMS: atom_id res chain seq x y z
N HIS A 1 1.79 -5.55 -4.88
CA HIS A 1 3.07 -5.78 -5.58
C HIS A 1 4.17 -5.04 -4.83
N VAL A 2 5.32 -5.68 -4.59
CA VAL A 2 6.46 -5.06 -3.90
C VAL A 2 7.74 -5.40 -4.67
N LYS A 3 8.58 -4.38 -4.90
CA LYS A 3 9.87 -4.54 -5.56
C LYS A 3 10.94 -3.77 -4.79
N VAL A 4 12.03 -4.45 -4.45
CA VAL A 4 13.22 -3.82 -3.87
C VAL A 4 14.14 -3.43 -5.02
N LEU A 5 14.34 -2.14 -5.24
CA LEU A 5 15.11 -1.62 -6.38
C LEU A 5 16.61 -1.88 -6.25
N TYR A 6 17.15 -1.74 -5.04
CA TYR A 6 18.56 -1.97 -4.73
C TYR A 6 18.74 -2.26 -3.23
N GLY A 7 19.86 -2.87 -2.86
CA GLY A 7 20.25 -3.12 -1.47
C GLY A 7 21.35 -4.17 -1.37
N ARG A 8 22.21 -4.07 -0.36
CA ARG A 8 23.32 -5.01 -0.13
C ARG A 8 22.99 -6.06 0.94
N SER A 9 22.39 -5.64 2.06
CA SER A 9 22.00 -6.52 3.17
C SER A 9 20.60 -7.09 2.98
N SER A 10 20.45 -8.40 3.10
CA SER A 10 19.14 -9.08 3.07
C SER A 10 18.22 -8.61 4.22
N HIS A 11 18.79 -8.32 5.39
CA HIS A 11 18.03 -7.80 6.54
C HIS A 11 17.38 -6.46 6.21
N HIS A 12 18.15 -5.51 5.64
CA HIS A 12 17.63 -4.20 5.26
C HIS A 12 16.62 -4.27 4.12
N LYS A 13 16.80 -5.20 3.16
CA LYS A 13 15.81 -5.42 2.10
C LYS A 13 14.47 -5.85 2.68
N LEU A 14 14.47 -6.78 3.64
CA LEU A 14 13.26 -7.31 4.25
C LEU A 14 12.57 -6.24 5.11
N GLU A 15 13.32 -5.51 5.95
CA GLU A 15 12.77 -4.38 6.69
C GLU A 15 12.14 -3.33 5.75
N ALA A 16 12.83 -2.98 4.67
CA ALA A 16 12.33 -2.00 3.70
C ALA A 16 11.00 -2.47 3.07
N VAL A 17 10.88 -3.76 2.74
CA VAL A 17 9.65 -4.36 2.23
C VAL A 17 8.52 -4.21 3.25
N PHE A 18 8.73 -4.60 4.50
CA PHE A 18 7.68 -4.51 5.53
C PHE A 18 7.28 -3.06 5.84
N LYS A 19 8.25 -2.15 5.95
CA LYS A 19 8.01 -0.72 6.19
C LYS A 19 7.22 -0.08 5.03
N CYS A 20 7.59 -0.37 3.79
CA CYS A 20 6.89 0.07 2.59
C CYS A 20 5.46 -0.47 2.55
N PHE A 21 5.30 -1.78 2.78
CA PHE A 21 4.00 -2.44 2.71
C PHE A 21 3.04 -1.89 3.76
N ALA A 22 3.49 -1.74 5.02
CA ALA A 22 2.67 -1.17 6.08
C ALA A 22 2.16 0.24 5.72
N ARG A 23 3.02 1.07 5.12
CA ARG A 23 2.65 2.42 4.69
C ARG A 23 1.67 2.41 3.52
N ALA A 24 1.88 1.54 2.53
CA ALA A 24 0.96 1.39 1.40
C ALA A 24 -0.42 0.91 1.85
N LEU A 25 -0.46 -0.08 2.76
CA LEU A 25 -1.70 -0.60 3.32
C LEU A 25 -2.44 0.48 4.12
N LYS A 26 -1.74 1.23 4.98
CA LYS A 26 -2.33 2.36 5.72
C LYS A 26 -2.97 3.39 4.78
N TYR A 27 -2.32 3.69 3.66
CA TYR A 27 -2.86 4.62 2.66
C TYR A 27 -4.11 4.03 1.98
N ALA A 28 -4.03 2.77 1.52
CA ALA A 28 -5.13 2.10 0.83
C ALA A 28 -6.39 1.94 1.70
N CYS A 29 -6.23 1.70 3.00
CA CYS A 29 -7.35 1.58 3.93
C CYS A 29 -7.80 2.92 4.54
N SER A 30 -7.15 4.03 4.19
CA SER A 30 -7.53 5.34 4.71
C SER A 30 -8.84 5.83 4.07
N LYS A 31 -9.63 6.57 4.84
CA LYS A 31 -10.87 7.18 4.33
C LYS A 31 -10.51 8.34 3.40
N ASP A 32 -10.90 8.25 2.14
CA ASP A 32 -10.75 9.36 1.19
C ASP A 32 -11.97 10.31 1.30
N ALA A 33 -11.70 11.54 1.73
CA ALA A 33 -12.73 12.58 1.85
C ALA A 33 -13.32 13.01 0.51
N ARG A 34 -12.59 12.83 -0.60
CA ARG A 34 -13.04 13.21 -1.95
C ARG A 34 -14.10 12.26 -2.50
N LEU A 35 -14.01 10.99 -2.11
CA LEU A 35 -14.94 9.94 -2.50
C LEU A 35 -16.28 10.04 -1.77
N ARG A 36 -16.43 10.90 -0.74
CA ARG A 36 -17.69 11.12 0.02
C ARG A 36 -18.40 9.83 0.48
N GLY A 37 -17.68 8.73 0.64
CA GLY A 37 -18.24 7.43 1.03
C GLY A 37 -18.73 6.57 -0.14
N GLU A 38 -18.55 7.01 -1.38
CA GLU A 38 -18.84 6.21 -2.58
C GLU A 38 -17.85 5.04 -2.72
N LEU A 39 -18.37 3.92 -3.24
CA LEU A 39 -17.57 2.73 -3.46
C LEU A 39 -16.63 2.96 -4.66
N PRO A 40 -15.30 2.82 -4.50
CA PRO A 40 -14.34 3.03 -5.58
C PRO A 40 -14.29 1.81 -6.52
N SER A 41 -15.42 1.45 -7.13
CA SER A 41 -15.56 0.35 -8.09
C SER A 41 -16.62 0.71 -9.13
N THR A 42 -16.25 0.63 -10.42
CA THR A 42 -17.17 0.88 -11.54
C THR A 42 -18.29 -0.14 -11.64
N LYS A 43 -18.15 -1.30 -10.99
CA LYS A 43 -19.15 -2.36 -10.95
C LYS A 43 -20.10 -2.25 -9.75
N GLY A 44 -19.89 -1.28 -8.86
CA GLY A 44 -20.71 -1.11 -7.65
C GLY A 44 -20.52 -2.19 -6.58
N LEU A 45 -19.49 -3.03 -6.70
CA LEU A 45 -19.12 -4.07 -5.73
C LEU A 45 -17.60 -4.24 -5.63
N LEU A 46 -17.10 -4.64 -4.46
CA LEU A 46 -15.68 -4.92 -4.14
C LEU A 46 -15.54 -6.29 -3.48
#